data_AF-A0A7C8Z915-F1
#
_entry.id   AF-A0A7C8Z915-F1
#
_cell.length_a   1.000
_cell.length_b   1.000
_cell.length_c   1.000
_cell.angle_alpha   90.00
_cell.angle_beta   90.00
_cell.angle_gamma   90.00
#
_symmetry.space_group_name_H-M   'P 1'
#
loop_
_entity.id
_entity.type
_entity.pdbx_description
1 polymer ?
#
loop_
_entity_poly.entity_id
_entity_poly.type
_entity_poly.pdbx_seq_one_letter_code
_entity_poly.pdbx_strand_id
1 'polypeptide(L)'
;FRLASLTSCSARLSNQIGLHAAVEAAAEFLNKAVKPVMVGGPKLRVAKAREAFVDLADASGYALAIMPSAKGLVPEHHPHFIGTYWGAASTAFCAEIVESADAYMFAGPIFNDYSSVGYSLLLKKEKAIIVQPDRVVIGNGPAFGCVLMKDFLRELAKKIKKNTTAYENYSRIFVPEGKPLKCEPKEPLRVNVLFQHIQNMLSSETAVIAETGDSWFNCQKLKLPEGCGYEFQMQYGSIGWSVGATLGYAQE
;
A
#
# COMPACT_ATOMS: atom_id res chain seq x y z
N PHE A 1 -37.04 -6.75 22.15
CA PHE A 1 -37.14 -6.47 20.71
C PHE A 1 -35.91 -7.06 20.01
N ARG A 2 -36.04 -8.25 19.41
CA ARG A 2 -35.00 -8.84 18.55
C ARG A 2 -35.09 -8.16 17.19
N LEU A 3 -34.10 -7.34 16.82
CA LEU A 3 -33.93 -6.91 15.44
C LEU A 3 -33.39 -8.11 14.66
N ALA A 4 -34.22 -8.61 13.75
CA ALA A 4 -33.83 -9.58 12.75
C ALA A 4 -32.69 -8.98 11.91
N SER A 5 -31.60 -9.74 11.82
CA SER A 5 -30.53 -9.58 10.84
C SER A 5 -31.14 -9.75 9.44
N LEU A 6 -31.54 -8.64 8.82
CA LEU A 6 -31.85 -8.53 7.40
C LEU A 6 -30.68 -7.86 6.69
N THR A 7 -29.57 -8.59 6.53
CA THR A 7 -28.56 -8.28 5.51
C THR A 7 -28.30 -9.54 4.69
N SER A 8 -29.27 -9.90 3.86
CA SER A 8 -29.02 -10.67 2.65
C SER A 8 -28.28 -9.75 1.66
N CYS A 9 -26.99 -9.51 1.89
CA CYS A 9 -26.13 -9.01 0.83
C CYS A 9 -25.92 -10.16 -0.15
N SER A 10 -26.62 -10.13 -1.29
CA SER A 10 -26.20 -10.88 -2.48
C SER A 10 -24.69 -10.70 -2.62
N ALA A 11 -23.94 -11.81 -2.63
CA ALA A 11 -22.51 -11.78 -2.86
C ALA A 11 -22.31 -11.10 -4.22
N ARG A 12 -21.73 -9.88 -4.22
CA ARG A 12 -21.35 -9.25 -5.48
C ARG A 12 -20.36 -10.20 -6.15
N LEU A 13 -20.60 -10.52 -7.42
CA LEU A 13 -19.74 -11.37 -8.23
C LEU A 13 -19.18 -10.55 -9.38
N SER A 14 -17.95 -10.86 -9.77
CA SER A 14 -17.37 -10.31 -11.00
C SER A 14 -18.13 -10.81 -12.22
N ASN A 15 -18.32 -9.93 -13.21
CA ASN A 15 -18.69 -10.35 -14.56
C ASN A 15 -17.54 -11.19 -15.14
N GLN A 16 -17.79 -12.48 -15.42
CA GLN A 16 -16.73 -13.41 -15.81
C GLN A 16 -16.07 -13.06 -17.15
N ILE A 17 -16.84 -12.55 -18.11
CA ILE A 17 -16.30 -12.11 -19.41
C ILE A 17 -15.41 -10.88 -19.22
N GLY A 18 -15.90 -9.90 -18.44
CA GLY A 18 -15.15 -8.69 -18.11
C GLY A 18 -13.89 -8.97 -17.29
N LEU A 19 -13.96 -9.90 -16.33
CA LEU A 19 -12.83 -10.35 -15.54
C LEU A 19 -11.76 -11.00 -16.42
N HIS A 20 -12.15 -11.95 -17.28
CA HIS A 20 -11.22 -12.61 -18.20
C HIS A 20 -10.56 -11.60 -19.14
N ALA A 21 -11.34 -10.70 -19.75
CA ALA A 21 -10.80 -9.67 -20.64
C ALA A 21 -9.85 -8.71 -19.92
N ALA A 22 -10.18 -8.28 -18.69
CA ALA A 22 -9.33 -7.43 -17.87
C ALA A 22 -8.01 -8.12 -17.52
N VAL A 23 -8.07 -9.39 -17.11
CA VAL A 23 -6.89 -10.18 -16.72
C VAL A 23 -5.97 -10.41 -17.91
N GLU A 24 -6.50 -10.80 -19.08
CA GLU A 24 -5.69 -11.00 -20.28
C GLU A 24 -5.01 -9.70 -20.73
N ALA A 25 -5.75 -8.59 -20.77
CA ALA A 25 -5.19 -7.30 -21.14
C ALA A 25 -4.12 -6.83 -20.13
N ALA A 26 -4.34 -7.05 -18.83
CA ALA A 26 -3.39 -6.68 -17.79
C ALA A 26 -2.13 -7.55 -17.81
N ALA A 27 -2.29 -8.86 -18.01
CA ALA A 27 -1.19 -9.79 -18.14
C ALA A 27 -0.35 -9.48 -19.40
N GLU A 28 -0.99 -9.20 -20.53
CA GLU A 28 -0.27 -8.77 -21.75
C GLU A 28 0.52 -7.49 -21.51
N PHE A 29 -0.09 -6.49 -20.85
CA PHE A 29 0.56 -5.23 -20.54
C PHE A 29 1.77 -5.40 -19.62
N LEU A 30 1.59 -6.13 -18.52
CA LEU A 30 2.63 -6.30 -17.49
C LEU A 30 3.73 -7.27 -17.94
N ASN A 31 3.40 -8.35 -18.67
CA ASN A 31 4.41 -9.32 -19.15
C ASN A 31 5.32 -8.75 -20.24
N LYS A 32 4.97 -7.61 -20.87
CA LYS A 32 5.83 -6.88 -21.81
C LYS A 32 6.76 -5.88 -21.10
N ALA A 33 6.50 -5.56 -19.83
CA ALA A 33 7.27 -4.58 -19.08
C ALA A 33 8.64 -5.14 -18.68
N VAL A 34 9.66 -4.29 -18.74
CA VAL A 34 11.02 -4.62 -18.32
C VAL A 34 11.16 -4.54 -16.81
N LYS A 35 10.61 -3.50 -16.18
CA LYS A 35 10.72 -3.26 -14.72
C LYS A 35 9.37 -2.85 -14.11
N PRO A 36 8.40 -3.77 -14.08
CA PRO A 36 7.10 -3.52 -13.47
C PRO A 36 7.20 -3.39 -11.95
N VAL A 37 6.33 -2.54 -11.38
CA VAL A 37 6.16 -2.38 -9.93
C VAL A 37 4.68 -2.52 -9.55
N MET A 38 4.42 -2.79 -8.27
CA MET A 38 3.06 -2.79 -7.73
C MET A 38 2.96 -1.96 -6.45
N VAL A 39 1.87 -1.20 -6.34
CA VAL A 39 1.64 -0.27 -5.22
C VAL A 39 0.26 -0.52 -4.62
N GLY A 40 0.24 -0.90 -3.34
CA GLY A 40 -0.98 -1.13 -2.57
C GLY A 40 -1.58 0.16 -2.03
N GLY A 41 -2.87 0.40 -2.24
CA GLY A 41 -3.60 1.57 -1.80
C GLY A 41 -4.62 1.28 -0.70
N PRO A 42 -5.19 2.32 -0.07
CA PRO A 42 -6.06 2.16 1.10
C PRO A 42 -7.34 1.36 0.80
N LYS A 43 -7.78 1.31 -0.46
CA LYS A 43 -8.99 0.56 -0.83
C LYS A 43 -8.79 -0.96 -0.86
N LEU A 44 -7.58 -1.48 -0.66
CA LEU A 44 -7.35 -2.91 -0.40
C LEU A 44 -8.17 -3.43 0.79
N ARG A 45 -8.32 -2.59 1.84
CA ARG A 45 -9.09 -2.91 3.05
C ARG A 45 -10.57 -3.14 2.72
N VAL A 46 -11.22 -2.17 2.08
CA VAL A 46 -12.66 -2.25 1.75
C VAL A 46 -12.96 -3.32 0.70
N ALA A 47 -12.01 -3.62 -0.20
CA ALA A 47 -12.13 -4.67 -1.19
C ALA A 47 -11.83 -6.08 -0.66
N LYS A 48 -11.40 -6.22 0.62
CA LYS A 48 -10.96 -7.49 1.23
C LYS A 48 -9.93 -8.23 0.35
N ALA A 49 -9.01 -7.47 -0.24
CA ALA A 49 -8.11 -7.93 -1.29
C ALA A 49 -6.63 -8.00 -0.86
N ARG A 50 -6.35 -7.90 0.45
CA ARG A 50 -4.98 -7.91 0.99
C ARG A 50 -4.22 -9.19 0.61
N GLU A 51 -4.80 -10.36 0.92
CA GLU A 51 -4.22 -11.67 0.58
C GLU A 51 -3.98 -11.80 -0.93
N ALA A 52 -5.00 -11.52 -1.74
CA ALA A 52 -4.89 -11.60 -3.20
C ALA A 52 -3.80 -10.67 -3.78
N PHE A 53 -3.56 -9.52 -3.13
CA PHE A 53 -2.49 -8.60 -3.52
C PHE A 53 -1.12 -9.16 -3.14
N VAL A 54 -0.98 -9.80 -1.98
CA VAL A 54 0.26 -10.50 -1.57
C VAL A 54 0.53 -11.72 -2.46
N ASP A 55 -0.48 -12.54 -2.75
CA ASP A 55 -0.36 -13.69 -3.66
C ASP A 55 0.17 -13.26 -5.05
N LEU A 56 -0.30 -12.11 -5.55
CA LEU A 56 0.19 -11.54 -6.80
C LEU A 56 1.63 -11.01 -6.67
N ALA A 57 2.00 -10.43 -5.53
CA ALA A 57 3.38 -10.02 -5.27
C ALA A 57 4.35 -11.22 -5.27
N ASP A 58 3.95 -12.33 -4.64
CA ASP A 58 4.70 -13.58 -4.61
C ASP A 58 4.85 -14.19 -6.02
N ALA A 59 3.74 -14.27 -6.77
CA ALA A 59 3.74 -14.84 -8.12
C ALA A 59 4.53 -14.00 -9.13
N SER A 60 4.43 -12.67 -9.03
CA SER A 60 5.05 -11.73 -9.97
C SER A 60 6.51 -11.45 -9.67
N GLY A 61 6.92 -11.48 -8.39
CA GLY A 61 8.26 -11.07 -7.98
C GLY A 61 8.52 -9.57 -8.12
N TYR A 62 7.48 -8.74 -8.29
CA TYR A 62 7.63 -7.30 -8.50
C TYR A 62 8.11 -6.59 -7.23
N ALA A 63 8.72 -5.41 -7.42
CA ALA A 63 8.95 -4.50 -6.29
C ALA A 63 7.58 -4.03 -5.75
N LEU A 64 7.40 -4.19 -4.44
CA LEU A 64 6.14 -4.02 -3.73
C LEU A 64 6.20 -2.78 -2.84
N ALA A 65 5.41 -1.76 -3.17
CA ALA A 65 5.26 -0.56 -2.35
C ALA A 65 3.81 -0.41 -1.86
N ILE A 66 3.60 0.56 -0.98
CA ILE A 66 2.26 0.98 -0.54
C ILE A 66 2.12 2.50 -0.61
N MET A 67 0.89 3.00 -0.76
CA MET A 67 0.56 4.40 -0.52
C MET A 67 0.55 4.67 0.99
N PRO A 68 0.75 5.92 1.45
CA PRO A 68 0.83 6.25 2.88
C PRO A 68 -0.37 5.74 3.70
N SER A 69 -1.60 5.93 3.21
CA SER A 69 -2.82 5.44 3.87
C SER A 69 -3.03 3.92 3.82
N ALA A 70 -2.13 3.18 3.18
CA ALA A 70 -2.17 1.72 3.07
C ALA A 70 -1.15 1.02 3.98
N LYS A 71 -0.45 1.76 4.85
CA LYS A 71 0.46 1.19 5.84
C LYS A 71 -0.27 0.21 6.78
N GLY A 72 0.38 -0.92 7.04
CA GLY A 72 -0.20 -2.05 7.77
C GLY A 72 -1.22 -2.90 6.98
N LEU A 73 -1.52 -2.59 5.71
CA LEU A 73 -2.41 -3.43 4.88
C LEU A 73 -1.67 -4.55 4.14
N VAL A 74 -0.36 -4.43 4.01
CA VAL A 74 0.53 -5.36 3.32
C VAL A 74 1.68 -5.70 4.28
N PRO A 75 2.12 -6.96 4.39
CA PRO A 75 3.19 -7.33 5.31
C PRO A 75 4.51 -6.64 4.95
N GLU A 76 5.08 -5.87 5.89
CA GLU A 76 6.34 -5.13 5.63
C GLU A 76 7.58 -6.04 5.61
N HIS A 77 7.44 -7.29 6.07
CA HIS A 77 8.49 -8.31 6.01
C HIS A 77 8.51 -9.07 4.68
N HIS A 78 7.58 -8.79 3.75
CA HIS A 78 7.58 -9.41 2.44
C HIS A 78 8.93 -9.14 1.73
N PRO A 79 9.58 -10.15 1.12
CA PRO A 79 10.96 -10.02 0.63
C PRO A 79 11.16 -8.96 -0.44
N HIS A 80 10.10 -8.59 -1.18
CA HIS A 80 10.15 -7.51 -2.18
C HIS A 80 9.53 -6.18 -1.72
N PHE A 81 9.23 -6.03 -0.43
CA PHE A 81 8.67 -4.79 0.10
C PHE A 81 9.74 -3.68 0.10
N ILE A 82 9.47 -2.59 -0.62
CA ILE A 82 10.38 -1.44 -0.77
C ILE A 82 9.94 -0.20 0.01
N GLY A 83 8.83 -0.29 0.74
CA GLY A 83 8.33 0.77 1.63
C GLY A 83 7.14 1.56 1.09
N THR A 84 7.02 2.80 1.55
CA THR A 84 5.92 3.71 1.21
C THR A 84 6.30 4.57 -0.01
N TYR A 85 5.49 4.51 -1.05
CA TYR A 85 5.52 5.43 -2.18
C TYR A 85 4.62 6.63 -1.90
N TRP A 86 5.26 7.80 -1.75
CA TRP A 86 4.62 9.07 -1.45
C TRP A 86 5.41 10.25 -2.07
N GLY A 87 5.77 10.13 -3.36
CA GLY A 87 6.56 11.15 -4.08
C GLY A 87 7.85 11.51 -3.33
N ALA A 88 8.10 12.80 -3.12
CA ALA A 88 9.27 13.29 -2.39
C ALA A 88 9.32 12.85 -0.90
N ALA A 89 8.20 12.39 -0.31
CA ALA A 89 8.13 11.90 1.06
C ALA A 89 8.19 10.36 1.16
N SER A 90 8.59 9.69 0.08
CA SER A 90 8.68 8.23 0.04
C SER A 90 9.73 7.68 1.01
N THR A 91 9.62 6.39 1.32
CA THR A 91 10.76 5.63 1.85
C THR A 91 11.96 5.78 0.91
N ALA A 92 13.16 5.85 1.48
CA ALA A 92 14.39 6.03 0.71
C ALA A 92 14.47 5.03 -0.46
N PHE A 93 14.82 5.53 -1.65
CA PHE A 93 14.92 4.77 -2.91
C PHE A 93 13.60 4.24 -3.48
N CYS A 94 12.48 4.31 -2.75
CA CYS A 94 11.19 3.80 -3.22
C CYS A 94 10.64 4.65 -4.38
N ALA A 95 10.75 5.97 -4.31
CA ALA A 95 10.26 6.86 -5.36
C ALA A 95 11.00 6.62 -6.68
N GLU A 96 12.32 6.50 -6.62
CA GLU A 96 13.20 6.28 -7.75
C GLU A 96 12.86 4.98 -8.50
N ILE A 97 12.49 3.94 -7.75
CA ILE A 97 12.07 2.66 -8.32
C ILE A 97 10.68 2.74 -8.93
N VAL A 98 9.71 3.35 -8.23
CA VAL A 98 8.33 3.47 -8.73
C VAL A 98 8.24 4.41 -9.93
N GLU A 99 8.86 5.58 -9.87
CA GLU A 99 8.77 6.60 -10.91
C GLU A 99 9.60 6.27 -12.15
N SER A 100 10.71 5.53 -11.98
CA SER A 100 11.49 5.07 -13.13
C SER A 100 10.87 3.86 -13.84
N ALA A 101 9.91 3.17 -13.23
CA ALA A 101 9.27 1.98 -13.80
C ALA A 101 8.63 2.24 -15.17
N ASP A 102 8.55 1.19 -15.99
CA ASP A 102 7.88 1.21 -17.29
C ASP A 102 6.45 0.68 -17.23
N ALA A 103 6.05 0.04 -16.13
CA ALA A 103 4.66 -0.27 -15.80
C ALA A 103 4.44 -0.24 -14.28
N TYR A 104 3.29 0.28 -13.83
CA TYR A 104 2.88 0.23 -12.42
C TYR A 104 1.45 -0.24 -12.29
N MET A 105 1.23 -1.20 -11.40
CA MET A 105 -0.12 -1.58 -10.97
C MET A 105 -0.43 -0.96 -9.60
N PHE A 106 -1.36 -0.01 -9.58
CA PHE A 106 -1.89 0.56 -8.34
C PHE A 106 -3.19 -0.17 -7.95
N ALA A 107 -3.16 -0.87 -6.81
CA ALA A 107 -4.31 -1.60 -6.29
C ALA A 107 -5.02 -0.80 -5.20
N GLY A 108 -6.20 -0.27 -5.51
CA GLY A 108 -7.02 0.52 -4.61
C GLY A 108 -6.47 1.91 -4.28
N PRO A 109 -5.90 2.67 -5.23
CA PRO A 109 -5.33 3.97 -4.92
C PRO A 109 -6.40 5.01 -4.61
N ILE A 110 -6.01 5.98 -3.79
CA ILE A 110 -6.67 7.26 -3.64
C ILE A 110 -5.63 8.33 -3.94
N PHE A 111 -5.72 8.94 -5.12
CA PHE A 111 -4.91 10.10 -5.49
C PHE A 111 -5.70 11.37 -5.15
N ASN A 112 -5.24 12.07 -4.12
CA ASN A 112 -5.68 13.42 -3.76
C ASN A 112 -4.45 14.32 -3.68
N ASP A 113 -4.64 15.59 -3.40
CA ASP A 113 -3.56 16.57 -3.20
C ASP A 113 -2.54 16.09 -2.14
N TYR A 114 -2.95 15.46 -1.04
CA TYR A 114 -2.02 14.98 -0.02
C TYR A 114 -1.20 13.76 -0.47
N SER A 115 -1.85 12.72 -1.00
CA SER A 115 -1.20 11.47 -1.40
C SER A 115 -0.38 11.61 -2.67
N SER A 116 -0.61 12.68 -3.45
CA SER A 116 0.16 13.06 -4.62
C SER A 116 1.20 14.16 -4.37
N VAL A 117 1.37 14.59 -3.12
CA VAL A 117 2.30 15.66 -2.73
C VAL A 117 2.09 16.92 -3.59
N GLY A 118 0.85 17.40 -3.63
CA GLY A 118 0.46 18.55 -4.45
C GLY A 118 0.51 18.26 -5.95
N TYR A 119 0.08 17.07 -6.38
CA TYR A 119 0.06 16.64 -7.79
C TYR A 119 1.45 16.59 -8.46
N SER A 120 2.50 16.33 -7.67
CA SER A 120 3.89 16.33 -8.14
C SER A 120 4.44 14.93 -8.48
N LEU A 121 3.66 13.87 -8.31
CA LEU A 121 4.08 12.50 -8.65
C LEU A 121 4.45 12.38 -10.14
N LEU A 122 5.58 11.77 -10.46
CA LEU A 122 6.06 11.61 -11.84
C LEU A 122 5.44 10.40 -12.58
N LEU A 123 4.18 10.09 -12.24
CA LEU A 123 3.44 9.00 -12.85
C LEU A 123 2.81 9.41 -14.19
N LYS A 124 3.03 8.58 -15.19
CA LYS A 124 2.46 8.60 -16.54
C LYS A 124 1.27 7.64 -16.63
N LYS A 125 0.09 8.18 -16.94
CA LYS A 125 -1.16 7.41 -16.98
C LYS A 125 -1.09 6.22 -17.95
N GLU A 126 -0.41 6.36 -19.08
CA GLU A 126 -0.23 5.31 -20.08
C GLU A 126 0.55 4.08 -19.58
N LYS A 127 1.33 4.22 -18.49
CA LYS A 127 2.08 3.14 -17.86
C LYS A 127 1.33 2.49 -16.67
N ALA A 128 0.15 2.99 -16.32
CA ALA A 128 -0.57 2.60 -15.11
C ALA A 128 -1.66 1.55 -15.37
N ILE A 129 -1.71 0.52 -14.53
CA ILE A 129 -2.94 -0.24 -14.29
C ILE A 129 -3.54 0.25 -12.98
N ILE A 130 -4.75 0.80 -13.04
CA ILE A 130 -5.49 1.27 -11.87
C ILE A 130 -6.60 0.27 -11.54
N VAL A 131 -6.42 -0.46 -10.45
CA VAL A 131 -7.41 -1.42 -9.94
C VAL A 131 -8.21 -0.73 -8.83
N GLN A 132 -9.48 -0.43 -9.07
CA GLN A 132 -10.44 0.02 -8.06
C GLN A 132 -11.25 -1.18 -7.56
N PRO A 133 -12.02 -1.06 -6.45
CA PRO A 133 -12.74 -2.19 -5.85
C PRO A 133 -13.61 -3.02 -6.82
N ASP A 134 -14.18 -2.38 -7.83
CA ASP A 134 -15.13 -2.96 -8.80
C ASP A 134 -14.82 -2.61 -10.27
N ARG A 135 -13.61 -2.09 -10.55
CA ARG A 135 -13.21 -1.63 -11.88
C ARG A 135 -11.71 -1.70 -12.09
N VAL A 136 -11.28 -2.08 -13.29
CA VAL A 136 -9.87 -2.07 -13.71
C VAL A 136 -9.70 -1.14 -14.91
N VAL A 137 -8.67 -0.28 -14.91
CA VAL A 137 -8.31 0.59 -16.03
C VAL A 137 -6.86 0.34 -16.41
N ILE A 138 -6.56 0.14 -17.70
CA ILE A 138 -5.21 -0.18 -18.20
C ILE A 138 -4.72 0.93 -19.11
N GLY A 139 -3.66 1.62 -18.70
CA GLY A 139 -3.04 2.73 -19.41
C GLY A 139 -4.02 3.85 -19.74
N ASN A 140 -3.91 4.37 -20.97
CA ASN A 140 -4.92 5.24 -21.59
C ASN A 140 -6.00 4.45 -22.35
N GLY A 141 -6.06 3.14 -22.14
CA GLY A 141 -6.89 2.22 -22.90
C GLY A 141 -8.16 1.78 -22.15
N PRO A 142 -8.49 0.48 -22.19
CA PRO A 142 -9.80 -0.01 -21.77
C PRO A 142 -10.04 0.13 -20.27
N ALA A 143 -11.31 0.32 -19.92
CA ALA A 143 -11.83 0.26 -18.57
C ALA A 143 -12.84 -0.89 -18.48
N PHE A 144 -12.62 -1.79 -17.53
CA PHE A 144 -13.46 -2.96 -17.28
C PHE A 144 -14.22 -2.75 -15.97
N GLY A 145 -15.53 -2.55 -16.05
CA GLY A 145 -16.41 -2.43 -14.87
C GLY A 145 -16.96 -3.78 -14.41
N CYS A 146 -17.53 -3.81 -13.21
CA CYS A 146 -18.08 -5.02 -12.59
C CYS A 146 -17.03 -6.14 -12.45
N VAL A 147 -15.77 -5.75 -12.18
CA VAL A 147 -14.64 -6.65 -11.94
C VAL A 147 -14.14 -6.40 -10.53
N LEU A 148 -14.34 -7.36 -9.62
CA LEU A 148 -13.93 -7.21 -8.24
C LEU A 148 -12.40 -7.31 -8.14
N MET A 149 -11.79 -6.36 -7.43
CA MET A 149 -10.34 -6.31 -7.22
C MET A 149 -9.78 -7.64 -6.72
N LYS A 150 -10.45 -8.29 -5.77
CA LYS A 150 -10.02 -9.58 -5.22
C LYS A 150 -9.94 -10.68 -6.29
N ASP A 151 -10.95 -10.77 -7.14
CA ASP A 151 -11.01 -11.79 -8.20
C ASP A 151 -9.98 -11.49 -9.29
N PHE A 152 -9.86 -10.22 -9.68
CA PHE A 152 -8.88 -9.76 -10.66
C PHE A 152 -7.44 -10.08 -10.24
N LEU A 153 -7.06 -9.73 -9.01
CA LEU A 153 -5.69 -9.97 -8.51
C LEU A 153 -5.38 -11.48 -8.45
N ARG A 154 -6.34 -12.31 -8.03
CA ARG A 154 -6.19 -13.79 -7.99
C ARG A 154 -6.02 -14.40 -9.36
N GLU A 155 -6.82 -14.01 -10.33
CA GLU A 155 -6.72 -14.55 -11.70
C GLU A 155 -5.48 -14.00 -12.42
N LEU A 156 -5.11 -12.75 -12.18
CA LEU A 156 -3.89 -12.15 -12.71
C LEU A 156 -2.64 -12.86 -12.21
N ALA A 157 -2.59 -13.24 -10.93
CA ALA A 157 -1.46 -13.98 -10.35
C ALA A 157 -1.15 -15.30 -11.09
N LYS A 158 -2.15 -15.93 -11.71
CA LYS A 158 -1.99 -17.16 -12.50
C LYS A 158 -1.41 -16.93 -13.90
N LYS A 159 -1.41 -15.70 -14.39
CA LYS A 159 -1.07 -15.32 -15.78
C LYS A 159 0.18 -14.47 -15.89
N ILE A 160 0.63 -13.87 -14.79
CA ILE A 160 1.85 -13.08 -14.75
C ILE A 160 3.08 -13.96 -14.78
N LYS A 161 4.07 -13.57 -15.57
CA LYS A 161 5.41 -14.14 -15.58
C LYS A 161 6.23 -13.42 -14.52
N LYS A 162 6.98 -14.19 -13.73
CA LYS A 162 7.88 -13.64 -12.72
C LYS A 162 8.89 -12.68 -13.36
N ASN A 163 9.00 -11.47 -12.80
CA ASN A 163 9.97 -10.45 -13.21
C ASN A 163 10.47 -9.67 -11.98
N THR A 164 11.72 -9.89 -11.59
CA THR A 164 12.36 -9.29 -10.40
C THR A 164 13.14 -8.02 -10.71
N THR A 165 13.18 -7.56 -11.96
CA THR A 165 14.08 -6.48 -12.43
C THR A 165 13.95 -5.19 -11.63
N ALA A 166 12.72 -4.75 -11.33
CA ALA A 166 12.52 -3.53 -10.54
C ALA A 166 13.05 -3.67 -9.10
N TYR A 167 12.86 -4.84 -8.49
CA TYR A 167 13.35 -5.14 -7.15
C TYR A 167 14.88 -5.31 -7.12
N GLU A 168 15.47 -5.91 -8.16
CA GLU A 168 16.93 -5.98 -8.31
C GLU A 168 17.55 -4.60 -8.50
N ASN A 169 16.88 -3.70 -9.20
CA ASN A 169 17.32 -2.31 -9.30
C ASN A 169 17.26 -1.61 -7.93
N TYR A 170 16.21 -1.86 -7.14
CA TYR A 170 16.10 -1.36 -5.78
C TYR A 170 17.26 -1.86 -4.92
N SER A 171 17.53 -3.16 -4.90
CA SER A 171 18.57 -3.74 -4.05
C SER A 171 19.98 -3.25 -4.39
N ARG A 172 20.24 -2.85 -5.65
CA ARG A 172 21.53 -2.26 -6.07
C ARG A 172 21.76 -0.84 -5.56
N ILE A 173 20.69 -0.05 -5.38
CA ILE A 173 20.79 1.34 -4.92
C ILE A 173 20.45 1.48 -3.43
N PHE A 174 19.85 0.45 -2.84
CA PHE A 174 19.41 0.46 -1.46
C PHE A 174 20.59 0.62 -0.51
N VAL A 175 20.49 1.65 0.33
CA VAL A 175 21.36 1.86 1.47
C VAL A 175 20.53 1.68 2.74
N PRO A 176 20.91 0.75 3.64
CA PRO A 176 20.22 0.59 4.92
C PRO A 176 20.16 1.90 5.70
N GLU A 177 19.02 2.14 6.36
CA GLU A 177 18.86 3.32 7.21
C GLU A 177 19.84 3.28 8.39
N GLY A 178 20.47 4.43 8.66
CA GLY A 178 21.32 4.60 9.84
C GLY A 178 20.49 4.58 11.12
N LYS A 179 21.10 4.14 12.24
CA LYS A 179 20.48 4.23 13.56
C LYS A 179 20.69 5.65 14.13
N PRO A 180 19.71 6.25 14.81
CA PRO A 180 19.92 7.47 15.57
C PRO A 180 21.05 7.30 16.58
N LEU A 181 21.79 8.39 16.83
CA LEU A 181 22.80 8.42 17.89
C LEU A 181 22.12 8.19 19.25
N LYS A 182 22.78 7.41 20.11
CA LYS A 182 22.31 7.22 21.50
C LYS A 182 22.25 8.57 22.21
N CYS A 183 21.21 8.73 23.01
CA CYS A 183 20.96 9.89 23.86
C CYS A 183 21.29 9.49 25.29
N GLU A 184 22.05 10.30 26.00
CA GLU A 184 22.36 10.05 27.41
C GLU A 184 21.21 10.51 28.32
N PRO A 185 21.04 9.92 29.52
CA PRO A 185 20.06 10.40 30.47
C PRO A 185 20.23 11.89 30.76
N LYS A 186 19.11 12.64 30.77
CA LYS A 186 19.04 14.10 31.01
C LYS A 186 19.45 14.99 29.83
N GLU A 187 19.83 14.43 28.68
CA GLU A 187 19.95 15.23 27.45
C GLU A 187 18.56 15.65 26.91
N PRO A 188 18.45 16.79 26.21
CA PRO A 188 17.22 17.19 25.55
C PRO A 188 16.72 16.12 24.55
N LEU A 189 15.45 15.74 24.67
CA LEU A 189 14.85 14.71 23.81
C LEU A 189 14.77 15.19 22.35
N ARG A 190 15.17 14.30 21.43
CA ARG A 190 15.06 14.50 19.98
C ARG A 190 14.01 13.55 19.41
N VAL A 191 13.29 13.99 18.38
CA VAL A 191 12.20 13.23 17.74
C VAL A 191 12.69 11.86 17.24
N ASN A 192 13.85 11.79 16.60
CA ASN A 192 14.41 10.54 16.10
C ASN A 192 14.75 9.53 17.22
N VAL A 193 15.18 10.01 18.38
CA VAL A 193 15.43 9.17 19.57
C VAL A 193 14.09 8.68 20.14
N LEU A 194 13.09 9.54 20.26
CA LEU A 194 11.74 9.15 20.69
C LEU A 194 11.17 8.03 19.81
N PHE A 195 11.22 8.18 18.49
CA PHE A 195 10.70 7.18 17.56
C PHE A 195 11.53 5.90 17.53
N GLN A 196 12.82 5.95 17.88
CA GLN A 196 13.62 4.75 18.10
C GLN A 196 13.10 3.96 19.31
N HIS A 197 12.69 4.63 20.40
CA HIS A 197 12.05 3.95 21.52
C HIS A 197 10.69 3.38 21.13
N ILE A 198 9.84 4.15 20.44
CA ILE A 198 8.54 3.67 19.95
C ILE A 198 8.71 2.44 19.05
N GLN A 199 9.67 2.46 18.12
CA GLN A 199 9.99 1.30 17.25
C GLN A 199 10.28 0.04 18.06
N ASN A 200 11.02 0.15 19.16
CA ASN A 200 11.36 -0.98 20.01
C ASN A 200 10.20 -1.47 20.89
N MET A 201 9.14 -0.67 21.02
CA MET A 201 7.91 -1.06 21.73
C MET A 201 6.93 -1.83 20.83
N LEU A 202 7.09 -1.78 19.50
CA LEU A 202 6.17 -2.42 18.58
C LEU A 202 6.28 -3.95 18.66
N SER A 203 5.13 -4.60 18.68
CA SER A 203 4.97 -6.05 18.61
C SER A 203 3.75 -6.42 17.76
N SER A 204 3.52 -7.72 17.57
CA SER A 204 2.31 -8.25 16.94
C SER A 204 1.02 -7.92 17.70
N GLU A 205 1.13 -7.48 18.97
CA GLU A 205 0.00 -7.14 19.84
C GLU A 205 -0.20 -5.63 19.96
N THR A 206 0.61 -4.83 19.28
CA THR A 206 0.49 -3.37 19.30
C THR A 206 -0.30 -2.84 18.11
N ALA A 207 -0.95 -1.69 18.30
CA ALA A 207 -1.49 -0.89 17.21
C ALA A 207 -0.98 0.54 17.31
N VAL A 208 -0.59 1.12 16.17
CA VAL A 208 -0.17 2.51 16.07
C VAL A 208 -1.29 3.35 15.48
N ILE A 209 -1.78 4.33 16.25
CA ILE A 209 -2.76 5.32 15.78
C ILE A 209 -2.02 6.63 15.54
N ALA A 210 -1.79 6.96 14.27
CA ALA A 210 -0.98 8.11 13.89
C ALA A 210 -1.85 9.35 13.67
N GLU A 211 -1.74 10.32 14.58
CA GLU A 211 -2.43 11.60 14.49
C GLU A 211 -1.93 12.48 13.33
N THR A 212 -2.81 13.32 12.83
CA THR A 212 -2.51 14.38 11.85
C THR A 212 -1.44 15.33 12.40
N GLY A 213 -0.34 15.47 11.68
CA GLY A 213 0.82 16.29 12.05
C GLY A 213 2.12 15.56 11.73
N ASP A 214 3.21 15.93 12.41
CA ASP A 214 4.52 15.29 12.21
C ASP A 214 4.52 13.79 12.59
N SER A 215 3.56 13.38 13.44
CA SER A 215 3.28 11.98 13.74
C SER A 215 3.02 11.15 12.49
N TRP A 216 2.37 11.70 11.45
CA TRP A 216 2.19 10.98 10.19
C TRP A 216 3.51 10.57 9.56
N PHE A 217 4.47 11.50 9.45
CA PHE A 217 5.75 11.25 8.80
C PHE A 217 6.64 10.35 9.65
N ASN A 218 6.67 10.56 10.96
CA ASN A 218 7.48 9.74 11.84
C ASN A 218 6.93 8.31 11.98
N CYS A 219 5.61 8.14 12.08
CA CYS A 219 4.98 6.82 12.12
C CYS A 219 5.12 6.06 10.79
N GLN A 220 5.19 6.74 9.63
CA GLN A 220 5.49 6.09 8.35
C GLN A 220 6.86 5.41 8.32
N LYS A 221 7.85 5.93 9.07
CA LYS A 221 9.21 5.39 9.17
C LYS A 221 9.30 4.15 10.06
N LEU A 222 8.33 3.93 10.94
CA LEU A 222 8.29 2.74 11.79
C LEU A 222 8.17 1.47 10.92
N LYS A 223 8.94 0.44 11.23
CA LYS A 223 8.81 -0.89 10.63
C LYS A 223 7.81 -1.70 11.46
N LEU A 224 6.72 -2.13 10.83
CA LEU A 224 5.63 -2.81 11.53
C LEU A 224 5.90 -4.32 11.61
N PRO A 225 5.93 -4.91 12.82
CA PRO A 225 5.91 -6.37 12.97
C PRO A 225 4.64 -6.97 12.35
N GLU A 226 4.71 -8.26 12.00
CA GLU A 226 3.51 -8.99 11.58
C GLU A 226 2.44 -8.95 12.69
N GLY A 227 1.18 -8.71 12.32
CA GLY A 227 0.08 -8.54 13.26
C GLY A 227 -0.08 -7.12 13.84
N CYS A 228 0.95 -6.26 13.74
CA CYS A 228 0.87 -4.91 14.27
C CYS A 228 -0.19 -4.07 13.52
N GLY A 229 -1.14 -3.52 14.27
CA GLY A 229 -2.15 -2.60 13.75
C GLY A 229 -1.56 -1.25 13.35
N TYR A 230 -2.15 -0.60 12.34
CA TYR A 230 -1.80 0.76 11.95
C TYR A 230 -3.03 1.50 11.44
N GLU A 231 -3.33 2.65 12.04
CA GLU A 231 -4.46 3.50 11.67
C GLU A 231 -4.02 4.94 11.38
N PHE A 232 -4.58 5.48 10.29
CA PHE A 232 -4.10 6.69 9.65
C PHE A 232 -5.24 7.42 8.93
N GLN A 233 -5.69 8.55 9.47
CA GLN A 233 -6.86 9.27 8.94
C GLN A 233 -6.49 10.32 7.88
N MET A 234 -5.72 9.96 6.85
CA MET A 234 -5.24 10.93 5.85
C MET A 234 -6.34 11.69 5.11
N GLN A 235 -7.41 10.98 4.76
CA GLN A 235 -8.41 11.49 3.83
C GLN A 235 -9.30 12.56 4.47
N TYR A 236 -9.58 12.44 5.76
CA TYR A 236 -10.37 13.41 6.51
C TYR A 236 -9.47 14.40 7.26
N GLY A 237 -8.34 13.94 7.79
CA GLY A 237 -7.29 14.81 8.34
C GLY A 237 -7.73 15.63 9.56
N SER A 238 -8.64 15.11 10.37
CA SER A 238 -9.15 15.82 11.55
C SER A 238 -8.17 15.69 12.71
N ILE A 239 -7.58 16.82 13.10
CA ILE A 239 -6.75 16.89 14.31
C ILE A 239 -7.58 16.56 15.55
N GLY A 240 -7.04 15.73 16.45
CA GLY A 240 -7.73 15.23 17.64
C GLY A 240 -8.50 13.93 17.41
N TRP A 241 -8.62 13.45 16.16
CA TRP A 241 -9.25 12.16 15.85
C TRP A 241 -8.58 11.01 16.60
N SER A 242 -7.25 11.03 16.72
CA SER A 242 -6.50 9.92 17.30
C SER A 242 -6.93 9.63 18.74
N VAL A 243 -7.33 10.63 19.53
CA VAL A 243 -7.73 10.45 20.93
C VAL A 243 -9.00 9.60 21.04
N GLY A 244 -10.05 9.98 20.31
CA GLY A 244 -11.30 9.23 20.29
C GLY A 244 -11.15 7.87 19.59
N ALA A 245 -10.36 7.81 18.52
CA ALA A 245 -10.06 6.57 17.81
C ALA A 245 -9.32 5.57 18.71
N THR A 246 -8.36 6.04 19.51
CA THR A 246 -7.63 5.18 20.46
C THR A 246 -8.55 4.58 21.50
N LEU A 247 -9.45 5.39 22.08
CA LEU A 247 -10.44 4.87 23.02
C LEU A 247 -11.34 3.81 22.40
N GLY A 248 -11.78 3.99 21.15
CA GLY A 248 -12.60 3.02 20.45
C GLY A 248 -11.82 1.74 20.10
N TYR A 249 -10.60 1.88 19.58
CA TYR A 249 -9.75 0.76 19.18
C TYR A 249 -9.36 -0.12 20.37
N ALA A 250 -9.13 0.47 21.55
CA ALA A 250 -8.76 -0.25 22.77
C ALA A 250 -9.92 -1.06 23.41
N GLN A 251 -11.15 -0.95 22.87
CA GLN A 251 -12.31 -1.71 23.36
C GLN A 251 -12.58 -2.99 22.57
N GLU A 252 -11.92 -3.18 21.42
CA GLU A 252 -11.99 -4.37 20.57
C GLU A 252 -10.92 -5.40 20.95
#